data_AF-A0A2V8VG43-F1
#
_entry.id   AF-A0A2V8VG43-F1
#
_cell.length_a   1.000
_cell.length_b   1.000
_cell.length_c   1.000
_cell.angle_alpha   90.00
_cell.angle_beta   90.00
_cell.angle_gamma   90.00
#
_symmetry.space_group_name_H-M   'P 1'
#
loop_
_entity.id
_entity.type
_entity.pdbx_description
1 polymer ?
#
loop_
_entity_poly.entity_id
_entity_poly.type
_entity_poly.pdbx_seq_one_letter_code
_entity_poly.pdbx_strand_id
1 'polypeptide(L)'
;MQPFERTRGEKAAILFLMGLALVAIFGALFFARKNCVSGRGDRRGAFRLAVFIFLAEIALWLCRGHFFPDAGTFGLFIIASSTSLFLATVLWALYLAVEPYVRKHWPHAIISWTRLSSGRWRDPLVARDILFGLVLGSIWSFTFELRHLAVTGLGGSPDLPSAEYLMGGRQALGAGLAHVPNSVQTTLVFFFLIFLLRVILRKQWLAATTFALIFTAVKWLTSANPIAEVPVEFLVYGIAAVVVVRFGLIALAAGILSVDILGSMPMTTNISVWYASSSMATLLIVLALAIWSFHTALAGRRLFKQELFE
;
A
#
# COMPACT_ATOMS: atom_id res chain seq x y z
N MET A 1 0.14 36.27 0.87
CA MET A 1 -0.14 34.93 1.43
C MET A 1 0.85 34.69 2.54
N GLN A 2 0.41 34.60 3.80
CA GLN A 2 1.30 34.16 4.88
C GLN A 2 1.66 32.69 4.63
N PRO A 3 2.94 32.29 4.74
CA PRO A 3 3.32 30.89 4.58
C PRO A 3 2.60 30.08 5.66
N PHE A 4 1.97 28.97 5.26
CA PHE A 4 1.31 28.05 6.17
C PHE A 4 2.33 27.54 7.21
N GLU A 5 2.28 28.08 8.43
CA GLU A 5 3.18 27.65 9.50
C GLU A 5 2.70 26.33 10.08
N ARG A 6 3.48 25.27 9.85
CA ARG A 6 3.20 23.96 10.43
C ARG A 6 3.13 24.01 11.95
N THR A 7 2.13 23.35 12.51
CA THR A 7 1.96 23.28 13.97
C THR A 7 3.12 22.53 14.64
N ARG A 8 3.32 22.71 15.95
CA ARG A 8 4.34 21.96 16.69
C ARG A 8 4.11 20.44 16.63
N GLY A 9 2.84 20.01 16.64
CA GLY A 9 2.44 18.61 16.49
C GLY A 9 2.83 18.03 15.14
N GLU A 10 2.54 18.76 14.05
CA GLU A 10 2.93 18.36 12.69
C GLU A 10 4.46 18.24 12.54
N LYS A 11 5.23 19.21 13.07
CA LYS A 11 6.70 19.14 13.04
C LYS A 11 7.22 17.92 13.79
N ALA A 12 6.67 17.64 14.98
CA ALA A 12 7.03 16.46 15.77
C ALA A 12 6.69 15.15 15.04
N ALA A 13 5.51 15.06 14.42
CA ALA A 13 5.08 13.93 13.62
C ALA A 13 6.00 13.68 12.42
N ILE A 14 6.39 14.74 11.70
CA ILE A 14 7.32 14.63 10.57
C ILE A 14 8.69 14.12 11.02
N LEU A 15 9.26 14.69 12.09
CA LEU A 15 10.55 14.24 12.63
C LEU A 15 10.48 12.78 13.10
N PHE A 16 9.39 12.39 13.73
CA PHE A 16 9.16 11.01 14.15
C PHE A 16 9.08 10.05 12.95
N LEU A 17 8.30 10.38 11.92
CA LEU A 17 8.19 9.56 10.70
C LEU A 17 9.52 9.47 9.95
N MET A 18 10.31 10.56 9.89
CA MET A 18 11.67 10.53 9.34
C MET A 18 12.57 9.60 10.14
N GLY A 19 12.54 9.67 11.47
CA GLY A 19 13.28 8.75 12.33
C GLY A 19 12.86 7.29 12.11
N LEU A 20 11.56 7.02 12.02
CA LEU A 20 11.01 5.68 11.74
C LEU A 20 11.47 5.16 10.38
N ALA A 21 11.45 6.01 9.35
CA ALA A 21 11.92 5.66 8.00
C ALA A 21 13.42 5.35 7.99
N LEU A 22 14.25 6.13 8.69
CA LEU A 22 15.67 5.85 8.82
C LEU A 22 15.93 4.52 9.54
N VAL A 23 15.23 4.26 10.64
CA VAL A 23 15.29 2.96 11.35
C VAL A 23 14.87 1.82 10.43
N ALA A 24 13.83 2.02 9.62
CA ALA A 24 13.39 1.02 8.64
C ALA A 24 14.46 0.74 7.58
N ILE A 25 15.07 1.78 7.01
CA ILE A 25 16.11 1.65 5.97
C ILE A 25 17.37 0.98 6.54
N PHE A 26 17.93 1.49 7.64
CA PHE A 26 19.15 0.93 8.23
C PHE A 26 18.92 -0.47 8.80
N GLY A 27 17.76 -0.70 9.43
CA GLY A 27 17.34 -2.02 9.88
C GLY A 27 17.21 -3.01 8.71
N ALA A 28 16.56 -2.61 7.62
CA ALA A 28 16.40 -3.43 6.43
C ALA A 28 17.76 -3.80 5.83
N LEU A 29 18.67 -2.83 5.68
CA LEU A 29 20.03 -3.08 5.17
C LEU A 29 20.81 -4.05 6.07
N PHE A 30 20.73 -3.89 7.40
CA PHE A 30 21.38 -4.79 8.35
C PHE A 30 20.87 -6.23 8.22
N PHE A 31 19.55 -6.42 8.25
CA PHE A 31 18.94 -7.75 8.13
C PHE A 31 19.12 -8.35 6.73
N ALA A 32 19.02 -7.55 5.67
CA ALA A 32 19.27 -7.97 4.29
C ALA A 32 20.70 -8.50 4.15
N ARG A 33 21.71 -7.77 4.62
CA ARG A 33 23.11 -8.21 4.61
C ARG A 33 23.28 -9.53 5.36
N LYS A 34 22.73 -9.62 6.58
CA LYS A 34 22.79 -10.84 7.40
C LYS A 34 22.17 -12.04 6.70
N ASN A 35 21.00 -11.85 6.08
CA ASN A 35 20.27 -12.89 5.35
C ASN A 35 20.98 -13.30 4.06
N CYS A 36 21.61 -12.35 3.36
CA CYS A 36 22.43 -12.62 2.18
C CYS A 36 23.68 -13.43 2.51
N VAL A 37 24.41 -13.07 3.57
CA VAL A 37 25.63 -13.80 4.00
C VAL A 37 25.27 -15.21 4.47
N SER A 38 24.13 -15.36 5.14
CA SER A 38 23.64 -16.66 5.62
C SER A 38 23.07 -17.56 4.52
N GLY A 39 22.98 -17.08 3.26
CA GLY A 39 22.40 -17.82 2.13
C GLY A 39 20.90 -18.10 2.25
N ARG A 40 20.17 -17.40 3.14
CA ARG A 40 18.76 -17.69 3.46
C ARG A 40 17.74 -16.85 2.68
N GLY A 41 18.18 -15.78 2.02
CA GLY A 41 17.30 -14.87 1.25
C GLY A 41 17.16 -15.25 -0.23
N ASP A 42 15.95 -15.12 -0.76
CA ASP A 42 15.61 -15.18 -2.17
C ASP A 42 16.07 -13.92 -2.92
N ARG A 43 17.33 -13.97 -3.35
CA ARG A 43 17.95 -12.92 -4.17
C ARG A 43 17.26 -12.73 -5.53
N ARG A 44 16.66 -13.79 -6.08
CA ARG A 44 16.01 -13.73 -7.40
C ARG A 44 14.68 -12.99 -7.31
N GLY A 45 13.85 -13.30 -6.31
CA GLY A 45 12.62 -12.56 -6.03
C GLY A 45 12.89 -11.10 -5.70
N ALA A 46 13.89 -10.83 -4.87
CA ALA A 46 14.31 -9.47 -4.54
C ALA A 46 14.71 -8.66 -5.78
N PHE A 47 15.52 -9.25 -6.68
CA PHE A 47 15.96 -8.57 -7.90
C PHE A 47 14.81 -8.32 -8.88
N ARG A 48 13.91 -9.30 -9.08
CA ARG A 48 12.72 -9.12 -9.93
C ARG A 48 11.83 -7.99 -9.41
N LEU A 49 11.64 -7.92 -8.09
CA LEU A 49 10.89 -6.84 -7.47
C LEU A 49 11.55 -5.47 -7.68
N ALA A 50 12.86 -5.38 -7.45
CA ALA A 50 13.61 -4.14 -7.64
C ALA A 50 13.54 -3.63 -9.08
N VAL A 51 13.70 -4.52 -10.06
CA VAL A 51 13.58 -4.19 -11.49
C VAL A 51 12.16 -3.74 -11.83
N PHE A 52 11.14 -4.44 -11.34
CA PHE A 52 9.74 -4.05 -11.55
C PHE A 52 9.46 -2.65 -11.02
N ILE A 53 9.90 -2.33 -9.79
CA ILE A 53 9.71 -1.02 -9.18
C ILE A 53 10.49 0.05 -9.95
N PHE A 54 11.76 -0.21 -10.29
CA PHE A 54 12.55 0.73 -11.07
C PHE A 54 11.88 1.08 -12.41
N LEU A 55 11.42 0.08 -13.15
CA LEU A 55 10.73 0.30 -14.42
C LEU A 55 9.38 1.01 -14.24
N ALA A 56 8.64 0.70 -13.17
CA ALA A 56 7.39 1.38 -12.85
C ALA A 56 7.63 2.86 -12.55
N GLU A 57 8.62 3.21 -11.73
CA GLU A 57 8.96 4.61 -11.41
C GLU A 57 9.45 5.40 -12.64
N ILE A 58 10.26 4.78 -13.50
CA ILE A 58 10.67 5.41 -14.76
C ILE A 58 9.46 5.61 -15.70
N ALA A 59 8.57 4.62 -15.80
CA ALA A 59 7.33 4.74 -16.57
C ALA A 59 6.42 5.85 -16.02
N LEU A 60 6.35 6.01 -14.69
CA LEU A 60 5.61 7.08 -14.04
C LEU A 60 6.18 8.45 -14.37
N TRP A 61 7.50 8.60 -14.32
CA TRP A 61 8.17 9.83 -14.74
C TRP A 61 7.87 10.14 -16.22
N LEU A 62 7.90 9.12 -17.10
CA LEU A 62 7.51 9.27 -18.49
C LEU A 62 6.04 9.68 -18.66
N CYS A 63 5.12 9.18 -17.83
CA CYS A 63 3.71 9.57 -17.89
C CYS A 63 3.47 10.98 -17.34
N ARG A 64 4.16 11.41 -16.28
CA ARG A 64 3.92 12.70 -15.62
C ARG A 64 4.74 13.86 -16.20
N GLY A 65 5.87 13.57 -16.85
CA GLY A 65 6.82 14.57 -17.34
C GLY A 65 6.33 15.38 -18.54
N HIS A 66 6.55 16.68 -18.51
CA HIS A 66 6.44 17.53 -19.71
C HIS A 66 7.84 17.66 -20.32
N PHE A 67 8.02 17.11 -21.53
CA PHE A 67 9.32 17.01 -22.17
C PHE A 67 9.54 18.19 -23.12
N PHE A 68 10.54 19.01 -22.81
CA PHE A 68 11.09 20.01 -23.73
C PHE A 68 12.56 19.68 -23.98
N PRO A 69 13.09 19.86 -25.21
CA PRO A 69 14.50 19.62 -25.51
C PRO A 69 15.37 20.72 -24.89
N ASP A 70 15.63 20.60 -23.59
CA ASP A 70 16.46 21.51 -22.78
C ASP A 70 17.30 20.73 -21.75
N ALA A 71 18.41 21.32 -21.29
CA ALA A 71 19.29 20.75 -20.28
C ALA A 71 18.55 20.48 -18.95
N GLY A 72 17.51 21.25 -18.61
CA GLY A 72 16.67 21.02 -17.44
C GLY A 72 15.97 19.66 -17.47
N THR A 73 15.51 19.22 -18.65
CA THR A 73 14.85 17.91 -18.84
C THR A 73 15.83 16.76 -18.57
N PHE A 74 17.10 16.91 -18.95
CA PHE A 74 18.13 15.93 -18.63
C PHE A 74 18.42 15.87 -17.12
N GLY A 75 18.43 17.01 -16.43
CA GLY A 75 18.52 17.07 -14.97
C GLY A 75 17.36 16.34 -14.27
N LEU A 76 16.13 16.55 -14.75
CA LEU A 76 14.94 15.84 -14.25
C LEU A 76 15.02 14.33 -14.48
N PHE A 77 15.59 13.89 -15.60
CA PHE A 77 15.85 12.47 -15.85
C PHE A 77 16.85 11.86 -14.86
N ILE A 78 17.94 12.57 -14.54
CA ILE A 78 18.91 12.12 -13.55
C ILE A 78 18.25 12.00 -12.16
N ILE A 79 17.46 12.99 -11.77
CA ILE A 79 16.74 12.96 -10.49
C ILE A 79 15.78 11.77 -10.45
N ALA A 80 14.96 11.60 -11.50
CA ALA A 80 14.01 10.49 -11.59
C ALA A 80 14.70 9.12 -11.56
N SER A 81 15.83 8.97 -12.26
CA SER A 81 16.61 7.75 -12.25
C SER A 81 17.21 7.47 -10.87
N SER A 82 17.70 8.51 -10.19
CA SER A 82 18.29 8.41 -8.85
C SER A 82 17.25 8.04 -7.81
N THR A 83 16.08 8.66 -7.82
CA THR A 83 14.97 8.32 -6.91
C THR A 83 14.44 6.91 -7.18
N SER A 84 14.29 6.53 -8.45
CA SER A 84 13.86 5.18 -8.85
C SER A 84 14.84 4.11 -8.38
N LEU A 85 16.16 4.32 -8.56
CA LEU A 85 17.20 3.42 -8.07
C LEU A 85 17.23 3.34 -6.55
N PHE A 86 17.09 4.48 -5.86
CA PHE A 86 17.03 4.53 -4.41
C PHE A 86 15.84 3.70 -3.89
N LEU A 87 14.63 3.94 -4.39
CA LEU A 87 13.42 3.21 -4.01
C LEU A 87 13.55 1.72 -4.32
N ALA A 88 14.00 1.36 -5.51
CA ALA A 88 14.22 -0.04 -5.90
C ALA A 88 15.21 -0.74 -4.96
N THR A 89 16.29 -0.05 -4.55
CA THR A 89 17.30 -0.58 -3.62
C THR A 89 16.74 -0.74 -2.20
N VAL A 90 15.96 0.23 -1.72
CA VAL A 90 15.29 0.15 -0.42
C VAL A 90 14.30 -1.00 -0.38
N LEU A 91 13.48 -1.18 -1.42
CA LEU A 91 12.51 -2.29 -1.49
C LEU A 91 13.20 -3.65 -1.66
N TRP A 92 14.31 -3.70 -2.42
CA TRP A 92 15.17 -4.88 -2.49
C TRP A 92 15.68 -5.29 -1.11
N ALA A 93 16.18 -4.34 -0.32
CA ALA A 93 16.67 -4.58 1.03
C ALA A 93 15.53 -5.00 1.99
N LEU A 94 14.39 -4.29 1.96
CA LEU A 94 13.21 -4.64 2.76
C LEU A 94 12.74 -6.06 2.46
N TYR A 95 12.63 -6.41 1.18
CA TYR A 95 12.24 -7.74 0.76
C TYR A 95 13.18 -8.81 1.32
N LEU A 96 14.50 -8.67 1.12
CA LEU A 96 15.49 -9.62 1.65
C LEU A 96 15.52 -9.70 3.18
N ALA A 97 15.18 -8.62 3.87
CA ALA A 97 15.08 -8.60 5.32
C ALA A 97 13.86 -9.39 5.81
N VAL A 98 12.70 -9.15 5.20
CA VAL A 98 11.40 -9.71 5.60
C VAL A 98 11.27 -11.19 5.21
N GLU A 99 11.71 -11.54 4.02
CA GLU A 99 11.34 -12.79 3.36
C GLU A 99 11.77 -14.06 4.13
N PRO A 100 13.01 -14.21 4.65
CA PRO A 100 13.40 -15.37 5.44
C PRO A 100 12.60 -15.51 6.74
N TYR A 101 12.23 -14.37 7.35
CA TYR A 101 11.45 -14.36 8.58
C TYR A 101 10.01 -14.80 8.33
N VAL A 102 9.38 -14.25 7.29
CA VAL A 102 8.01 -14.61 6.88
C VAL A 102 7.97 -16.07 6.48
N ARG A 103 8.95 -16.56 5.70
CA ARG A 103 9.03 -17.98 5.32
C ARG A 103 9.06 -18.91 6.52
N LYS A 104 9.78 -18.53 7.59
CA LYS A 104 9.91 -19.35 8.80
C LYS A 104 8.66 -19.36 9.67
N HIS A 105 8.01 -18.21 9.87
CA HIS A 105 6.91 -18.08 10.84
C HIS A 105 5.52 -18.05 10.22
N TRP A 106 5.41 -17.60 8.97
CA TRP A 106 4.15 -17.41 8.25
C TRP A 106 4.30 -17.95 6.81
N PRO A 107 4.56 -19.26 6.64
CA PRO A 107 4.83 -19.84 5.32
C PRO A 107 3.69 -19.60 4.32
N HIS A 108 2.43 -19.58 4.79
CA HIS A 108 1.28 -19.29 3.94
C HIS A 108 1.32 -17.90 3.29
N ALA A 109 1.90 -16.90 3.97
CA ALA A 109 1.96 -15.52 3.50
C ALA A 109 2.92 -15.29 2.33
N ILE A 110 3.86 -16.21 2.08
CA ILE A 110 4.89 -16.07 1.04
C ILE A 110 4.67 -16.99 -0.16
N ILE A 111 3.84 -18.03 -0.02
CA ILE A 111 3.56 -18.99 -1.10
C ILE A 111 2.91 -18.30 -2.29
N SER A 112 1.89 -17.48 -2.07
CA SER A 112 1.21 -16.74 -3.13
C SER A 112 2.15 -15.73 -3.80
N TRP A 113 2.98 -15.03 -3.03
CA TRP A 113 4.03 -14.17 -3.56
C TRP A 113 5.03 -14.91 -4.46
N THR A 114 5.47 -16.10 -4.03
CA THR A 114 6.44 -16.91 -4.79
C THR A 114 5.82 -17.40 -6.11
N ARG A 115 4.53 -17.76 -6.10
CA ARG A 115 3.78 -18.13 -7.30
C ARG A 115 3.62 -16.94 -8.26
N LEU A 116 3.23 -15.77 -7.76
CA LEU A 116 3.11 -14.56 -8.56
C LEU A 116 4.45 -14.18 -9.22
N SER A 117 5.52 -14.11 -8.43
CA SER A 117 6.87 -13.75 -8.92
C SER A 117 7.48 -14.80 -9.88
N SER A 118 7.00 -16.05 -9.83
CA SER A 118 7.35 -17.11 -10.79
C SER A 118 6.57 -17.04 -12.12
N GLY A 119 5.69 -16.05 -12.29
CA GLY A 119 4.87 -15.88 -13.50
C GLY A 119 3.55 -16.67 -13.47
N ARG A 120 3.20 -17.31 -12.35
CA ARG A 120 1.93 -18.03 -12.18
C ARG A 120 0.84 -17.08 -11.68
N TRP A 121 0.57 -16.02 -12.42
CA TRP A 121 -0.41 -14.99 -12.05
C TRP A 121 -1.86 -15.50 -12.07
N ARG A 122 -2.16 -16.54 -12.86
CA ARG A 122 -3.46 -17.23 -12.91
C ARG A 122 -3.62 -18.34 -11.86
N ASP A 123 -2.73 -18.40 -10.87
CA ASP A 123 -2.82 -19.42 -9.83
C ASP A 123 -3.99 -19.12 -8.88
N PRO A 124 -4.86 -20.10 -8.56
CA PRO A 124 -6.02 -19.88 -7.70
C PRO A 124 -5.66 -19.36 -6.30
N LEU A 125 -4.47 -19.70 -5.77
CA LEU A 125 -4.03 -19.16 -4.48
C LEU A 125 -3.72 -17.66 -4.54
N VAL A 126 -3.13 -17.21 -5.65
CA VAL A 126 -2.83 -15.78 -5.87
C VAL A 126 -4.14 -15.02 -6.01
N ALA A 127 -5.05 -15.52 -6.84
CA ALA A 127 -6.36 -14.91 -7.06
C ALA A 127 -7.19 -14.83 -5.77
N ARG A 128 -7.16 -15.88 -4.93
CA ARG A 128 -7.82 -15.90 -3.63
C ARG A 128 -7.26 -14.82 -2.69
N ASP A 129 -5.93 -14.71 -2.60
CA ASP A 129 -5.30 -13.72 -1.71
C ASP A 129 -5.56 -12.29 -2.20
N ILE A 130 -5.61 -12.06 -3.53
CA ILE A 130 -6.05 -10.78 -4.11
C ILE A 130 -7.50 -10.50 -3.71
N LEU A 131 -8.41 -11.48 -3.85
CA LEU A 131 -9.82 -11.31 -3.49
C LEU A 131 -10.00 -10.96 -2.01
N PHE A 132 -9.25 -11.62 -1.10
CA PHE A 132 -9.24 -11.26 0.31
C PHE A 132 -8.75 -9.82 0.51
N GLY A 133 -7.69 -9.42 -0.19
CA GLY A 133 -7.22 -8.04 -0.18
C GLY A 133 -8.28 -7.05 -0.63
N LEU A 134 -9.00 -7.33 -1.72
CA LEU A 134 -10.06 -6.47 -2.22
C LEU A 134 -11.21 -6.32 -1.21
N VAL A 135 -11.64 -7.40 -0.56
CA VAL A 135 -12.65 -7.34 0.51
C VAL A 135 -12.17 -6.49 1.69
N LEU A 136 -10.92 -6.67 2.11
CA LEU A 136 -10.33 -5.89 3.19
C LEU A 136 -10.22 -4.40 2.84
N GLY A 137 -9.84 -4.10 1.61
CA GLY A 137 -9.79 -2.72 1.13
C GLY A 137 -11.17 -2.07 1.01
N SER A 138 -12.22 -2.83 0.67
CA SER A 138 -13.59 -2.34 0.75
C SER A 138 -14.01 -2.02 2.18
N ILE A 139 -13.62 -2.85 3.17
CA ILE A 139 -13.87 -2.58 4.60
C ILE A 139 -13.13 -1.31 5.04
N TRP A 140 -11.86 -1.14 4.65
CA TRP A 140 -11.12 0.08 4.93
C TRP A 140 -11.75 1.31 4.30
N SER A 141 -12.11 1.25 3.02
CA SER A 141 -12.75 2.35 2.30
C SER A 141 -14.05 2.77 3.01
N PHE A 142 -14.87 1.80 3.40
CA PHE A 142 -16.08 2.05 4.18
C PHE A 142 -15.78 2.70 5.54
N THR A 143 -14.72 2.26 6.23
CA THR A 143 -14.28 2.85 7.50
C THR A 143 -13.85 4.30 7.33
N PHE A 144 -13.13 4.62 6.25
CA PHE A 144 -12.73 6.00 5.94
C PHE A 144 -13.93 6.88 5.57
N GLU A 145 -14.90 6.38 4.83
CA GLU A 145 -16.14 7.10 4.53
C GLU A 145 -16.96 7.38 5.80
N LEU A 146 -17.05 6.42 6.72
CA LEU A 146 -17.68 6.65 8.02
C LEU A 146 -16.97 7.73 8.83
N ARG A 147 -15.62 7.73 8.82
CA ARG A 147 -14.84 8.83 9.42
C ARG A 147 -15.17 10.17 8.77
N HIS A 148 -15.20 10.22 7.43
CA HIS A 148 -15.49 11.43 6.68
C HIS A 148 -16.88 12.00 7.02
N LEU A 149 -17.91 11.14 7.09
CA LEU A 149 -19.25 11.53 7.50
C LEU A 149 -19.31 12.01 8.96
N ALA A 150 -18.58 11.34 9.87
CA ALA A 150 -18.51 11.74 11.27
C ALA A 150 -17.83 13.11 11.45
N VAL A 151 -16.73 13.36 10.74
CA VAL A 151 -15.99 14.63 10.80
C VAL A 151 -16.80 15.77 10.19
N THR A 152 -17.42 15.56 9.03
CA THR A 152 -18.27 16.59 8.38
C THR A 152 -19.53 16.88 9.20
N GLY A 153 -20.16 15.87 9.81
CA GLY A 153 -21.28 16.04 10.74
C GLY A 153 -20.93 16.86 11.99
N LEU A 154 -19.65 16.85 12.42
CA LEU A 154 -19.13 17.66 13.51
C LEU A 154 -18.67 19.07 13.07
N GLY A 155 -18.91 19.45 11.81
CA GLY A 155 -18.49 20.75 11.26
C GLY A 155 -17.02 20.81 10.86
N GLY A 156 -16.33 19.67 10.79
CA GLY A 156 -14.95 19.60 10.31
C GLY A 156 -14.85 19.84 8.80
N SER A 157 -13.70 20.34 8.36
CA SER A 157 -13.44 20.57 6.93
C SER A 157 -13.38 19.23 6.17
N PRO A 158 -13.96 19.15 4.96
CA PRO A 158 -13.87 17.96 4.13
C PRO A 158 -12.42 17.72 3.68
N ASP A 159 -11.96 16.47 3.77
CA ASP A 159 -10.69 16.04 3.18
C ASP A 159 -10.86 16.08 1.65
N LEU A 160 -10.25 17.08 0.99
CA LEU A 160 -10.31 17.20 -0.46
C LEU A 160 -9.30 16.25 -1.10
N PRO A 161 -9.72 15.35 -2.02
CA PRO A 161 -8.79 14.49 -2.74
C PRO A 161 -7.84 15.29 -3.63
N SER A 162 -6.68 14.71 -3.95
CA SER A 162 -5.57 15.42 -4.59
C SER A 162 -5.94 16.02 -5.95
N ALA A 163 -5.56 17.28 -6.17
CA ALA A 163 -5.81 18.00 -7.42
C ALA A 163 -5.10 17.40 -8.65
N GLU A 164 -4.16 16.45 -8.47
CA GLU A 164 -3.43 15.79 -9.57
C GLU A 164 -4.35 15.09 -10.57
N TYR A 165 -5.50 14.57 -10.10
CA TYR A 165 -6.48 13.91 -10.96
C TYR A 165 -7.29 14.87 -11.83
N LEU A 166 -7.24 16.17 -11.53
CA LEU A 166 -8.01 17.21 -12.21
C LEU A 166 -7.23 17.86 -13.37
N MET A 167 -5.94 17.53 -13.51
CA MET A 167 -5.03 18.23 -14.42
C MET A 167 -4.95 17.63 -15.84
N GLY A 168 -5.52 16.44 -16.08
CA GLY A 168 -5.69 15.86 -17.43
C GLY A 168 -5.60 14.32 -17.50
N GLY A 169 -6.04 13.73 -18.61
CA GLY A 169 -6.12 12.25 -18.76
C GLY A 169 -4.80 11.50 -18.63
N ARG A 170 -3.70 12.06 -19.15
CA ARG A 170 -2.34 11.47 -19.01
C ARG A 170 -1.83 11.52 -17.57
N GLN A 171 -2.11 12.61 -16.86
CA GLN A 171 -1.75 12.75 -15.44
C GLN A 171 -2.61 11.87 -14.55
N ALA A 172 -3.90 11.72 -14.85
CA ALA A 172 -4.78 10.76 -14.17
C ALA A 172 -4.30 9.31 -14.34
N LEU A 173 -3.85 8.92 -15.55
CA LEU A 173 -3.23 7.61 -15.78
C LEU A 173 -1.93 7.44 -14.99
N GLY A 174 -1.05 8.45 -14.98
CA GLY A 174 0.17 8.46 -14.18
C GLY A 174 -0.10 8.47 -12.67
N ALA A 175 -1.25 9.00 -12.23
CA ALA A 175 -1.68 8.97 -10.84
C ALA A 175 -2.21 7.58 -10.45
N GLY A 176 -3.01 6.95 -11.31
CA GLY A 176 -3.48 5.57 -11.12
C GLY A 176 -2.34 4.55 -11.10
N LEU A 177 -1.37 4.68 -12.02
CA LEU A 177 -0.21 3.78 -12.06
C LEU A 177 0.69 3.90 -10.82
N ALA A 178 0.72 5.05 -10.15
CA ALA A 178 1.56 5.27 -8.98
C ALA A 178 1.10 4.48 -7.75
N HIS A 179 -0.18 4.12 -7.69
CA HIS A 179 -0.73 3.32 -6.59
C HIS A 179 -0.12 1.91 -6.52
N VAL A 180 0.36 1.37 -7.64
CA VAL A 180 0.99 0.03 -7.67
C VAL A 180 2.33 0.00 -6.93
N PRO A 181 3.35 0.80 -7.28
CA PRO A 181 4.60 0.82 -6.51
C PRO A 181 4.38 1.31 -5.06
N ASN A 182 3.49 2.28 -4.83
CA ASN A 182 3.17 2.77 -3.49
C ASN A 182 2.59 1.67 -2.59
N SER A 183 1.60 0.90 -3.08
CA SER A 183 0.99 -0.19 -2.31
C SER A 183 2.00 -1.29 -1.96
N VAL A 184 2.91 -1.63 -2.89
CA VAL A 184 4.00 -2.58 -2.65
C VAL A 184 4.98 -2.04 -1.60
N GLN A 185 5.35 -0.76 -1.68
CA GLN A 185 6.22 -0.11 -0.71
C GLN A 185 5.60 -0.13 0.68
N THR A 186 4.37 0.35 0.83
CA THR A 186 3.65 0.40 2.12
C THR A 186 3.51 -1.00 2.71
N THR A 187 3.18 -2.00 1.87
CA THR A 187 3.11 -3.41 2.28
C THR A 187 4.42 -3.89 2.87
N LEU A 188 5.55 -3.70 2.16
CA LEU A 188 6.85 -4.15 2.64
C LEU A 188 7.29 -3.42 3.90
N VAL A 189 7.03 -2.12 4.01
CA VAL A 189 7.30 -1.33 5.21
C VAL A 189 6.48 -1.87 6.39
N PHE A 190 5.18 -2.12 6.23
CA PHE A 190 4.33 -2.66 7.31
C PHE A 190 4.79 -4.04 7.77
N PHE A 191 5.09 -4.93 6.82
CA PHE A 191 5.65 -6.24 7.13
C PHE A 191 6.98 -6.13 7.88
N PHE A 192 7.87 -5.23 7.44
CA PHE A 192 9.17 -5.00 8.08
C PHE A 192 9.02 -4.42 9.48
N LEU A 193 8.14 -3.44 9.68
CA LEU A 193 7.89 -2.84 10.99
C LEU A 193 7.31 -3.85 11.98
N ILE A 194 6.31 -4.64 11.57
CA ILE A 194 5.76 -5.70 12.43
C ILE A 194 6.81 -6.77 12.72
N PHE A 195 7.62 -7.15 11.72
CA PHE A 195 8.76 -8.04 11.92
C PHE A 195 9.73 -7.47 12.98
N LEU A 196 10.15 -6.22 12.84
CA LEU A 196 11.09 -5.57 13.75
C LEU A 196 10.51 -5.48 15.17
N LEU A 197 9.26 -5.04 15.30
CA LEU A 197 8.54 -4.99 16.57
C LEU A 197 8.40 -6.38 17.19
N ARG A 198 8.15 -7.42 16.40
CA ARG A 198 8.08 -8.80 16.91
C ARG A 198 9.43 -9.33 17.36
N VAL A 199 10.53 -8.93 16.71
CA VAL A 199 11.89 -9.25 17.18
C VAL A 199 12.19 -8.57 18.52
N ILE A 200 11.76 -7.31 18.70
CA ILE A 200 11.99 -6.54 19.93
C ILE A 200 11.08 -7.01 21.07
N LEU A 201 9.76 -7.04 20.83
CA LEU A 201 8.73 -7.30 21.84
C LEU A 201 8.48 -8.80 22.08
N ARG A 202 8.99 -9.67 21.20
CA ARG A 202 8.90 -11.15 21.21
C ARG A 202 7.49 -11.72 21.05
N LYS A 203 6.44 -11.04 21.54
CA LYS A 203 5.04 -11.47 21.47
C LYS A 203 4.33 -10.83 20.28
N GLN A 204 3.61 -11.65 19.51
CA GLN A 204 2.96 -11.24 18.26
C GLN A 204 1.84 -10.21 18.47
N TRP A 205 0.98 -10.41 19.47
CA TRP A 205 -0.09 -9.47 19.82
C TRP A 205 0.46 -8.11 20.26
N LEU A 206 1.51 -8.07 21.09
CA LEU A 206 2.17 -6.82 21.47
C LEU A 206 2.76 -6.07 20.27
N ALA A 207 3.36 -6.79 19.31
CA ALA A 207 3.87 -6.19 18.08
C ALA A 207 2.74 -5.57 17.23
N ALA A 208 1.62 -6.28 17.08
CA ALA A 208 0.45 -5.78 16.36
C ALA A 208 -0.18 -4.55 17.03
N THR A 209 -0.37 -4.59 18.36
CA THR A 209 -0.91 -3.45 19.11
C THR A 209 0.03 -2.25 19.08
N THR A 210 1.33 -2.47 19.26
CA THR A 210 2.33 -1.38 19.20
C THR A 210 2.40 -0.77 17.81
N PHE A 211 2.33 -1.59 16.76
CA PHE A 211 2.25 -1.12 15.38
C PHE A 211 1.05 -0.18 15.18
N ALA A 212 -0.15 -0.58 15.62
CA ALA A 212 -1.33 0.27 15.52
C ALA A 212 -1.14 1.58 16.32
N LEU A 213 -0.68 1.48 17.57
CA LEU A 213 -0.46 2.65 18.44
C LEU A 213 0.54 3.66 17.86
N ILE A 214 1.60 3.21 17.18
CA ILE A 214 2.60 4.10 16.56
C ILE A 214 1.93 5.05 15.57
N PHE A 215 1.14 4.52 14.64
CA PHE A 215 0.50 5.35 13.63
C PHE A 215 -0.71 6.13 14.18
N THR A 216 -1.43 5.56 15.14
CA THR A 216 -2.49 6.29 15.85
C THR A 216 -1.93 7.49 16.62
N ALA A 217 -0.75 7.37 17.23
CA ALA A 217 -0.08 8.47 17.92
C ALA A 217 0.36 9.58 16.95
N VAL A 218 0.82 9.21 15.76
CA VAL A 218 1.11 10.18 14.69
C VAL A 218 -0.16 10.94 14.31
N LYS A 219 -1.28 10.22 14.10
CA LYS A 219 -2.57 10.83 13.75
C LYS A 219 -3.06 11.77 14.85
N TRP A 220 -2.90 11.41 16.12
CA TRP A 220 -3.23 12.26 17.27
C TRP A 220 -2.51 13.61 17.24
N LEU A 221 -1.23 13.62 16.83
CA LEU A 221 -0.41 14.84 16.77
C LEU A 221 -0.74 15.76 15.58
N THR A 222 -1.33 15.22 14.51
CA THR A 222 -1.61 15.95 13.27
C THR A 222 -3.09 16.31 13.10
N SER A 223 -3.98 15.65 13.82
CA SER A 223 -5.42 15.77 13.62
C SER A 223 -5.98 17.05 14.24
N ALA A 224 -6.87 17.73 13.50
CA ALA A 224 -7.69 18.82 14.05
C ALA A 224 -8.80 18.30 14.97
N ASN A 225 -9.26 17.06 14.76
CA ASN A 225 -10.32 16.41 15.54
C ASN A 225 -9.89 15.01 16.05
N PRO A 226 -8.92 14.91 16.98
CA PRO A 226 -8.33 13.64 17.37
C PRO A 226 -9.35 12.61 17.87
N ILE A 227 -10.39 13.06 18.58
CA ILE A 227 -11.40 12.16 19.19
C ILE A 227 -12.17 11.35 18.14
N ALA A 228 -12.47 11.94 16.98
CA ALA A 228 -13.18 11.25 15.90
C ALA A 228 -12.24 10.42 15.03
N GLU A 229 -11.01 10.89 14.79
CA GLU A 229 -10.10 10.27 13.84
C GLU A 229 -9.28 9.12 14.43
N VAL A 230 -8.89 9.22 15.70
CA VAL A 230 -7.98 8.27 16.35
C VAL A 230 -8.56 6.87 16.51
N PRO A 231 -9.83 6.69 16.93
CA PRO A 231 -10.43 5.35 17.00
C PRO A 231 -10.48 4.67 15.63
N VAL A 232 -10.78 5.43 14.59
CA VAL A 232 -10.83 4.94 13.20
C VAL A 232 -9.43 4.54 12.76
N GLU A 233 -8.43 5.40 12.97
CA GLU A 233 -7.05 5.12 12.60
C GLU A 233 -6.50 3.86 13.32
N PHE A 234 -6.80 3.71 14.61
CA PHE A 234 -6.44 2.52 15.38
C PHE A 234 -7.07 1.25 14.80
N LEU A 235 -8.34 1.32 14.40
CA LEU A 235 -9.04 0.22 13.74
C LEU A 235 -8.40 -0.12 12.39
N VAL A 236 -8.05 0.90 11.58
CA VAL A 236 -7.42 0.71 10.27
C VAL A 236 -6.08 -0.03 10.40
N TYR A 237 -5.16 0.43 11.25
CA TYR A 237 -3.87 -0.25 11.42
C TYR A 237 -3.97 -1.55 12.21
N GLY A 238 -4.99 -1.69 13.06
CA GLY A 238 -5.33 -2.96 13.71
C GLY A 238 -5.71 -4.02 12.69
N ILE A 239 -6.57 -3.68 11.73
CA ILE A 239 -6.90 -4.56 10.59
C ILE A 239 -5.62 -4.86 9.79
N ALA A 240 -4.79 -3.85 9.47
CA ALA A 240 -3.55 -4.06 8.73
C ALA A 240 -2.65 -5.09 9.42
N ALA A 241 -2.49 -4.98 10.74
CA ALA A 241 -1.67 -5.89 11.53
C ALA A 241 -2.22 -7.32 11.53
N VAL A 242 -3.55 -7.49 11.60
CA VAL A 242 -4.20 -8.81 11.48
C VAL A 242 -3.97 -9.40 10.09
N VAL A 243 -4.03 -8.58 9.03
CA VAL A 243 -3.82 -9.01 7.64
C VAL A 243 -2.40 -9.51 7.41
N VAL A 244 -1.41 -8.77 7.89
CA VAL A 244 0.01 -9.17 7.85
C VAL A 244 0.21 -10.55 8.48
N VAL A 245 -0.43 -10.78 9.61
CA VAL A 245 -0.29 -12.01 10.40
C VAL A 245 -1.05 -13.19 9.79
N ARG A 246 -2.22 -12.97 9.17
CA ARG A 246 -3.14 -14.05 8.76
C ARG A 246 -3.25 -14.30 7.27
N PHE A 247 -3.23 -13.27 6.44
CA PHE A 247 -3.58 -13.38 5.01
C PHE A 247 -2.39 -13.19 4.07
N GLY A 248 -1.34 -12.48 4.50
CA GLY A 248 -0.05 -12.43 3.81
C GLY A 248 0.18 -11.21 2.92
N LEU A 249 1.27 -11.25 2.14
CA LEU A 249 1.83 -10.08 1.48
C LEU A 249 0.96 -9.59 0.31
N ILE A 250 0.45 -10.51 -0.51
CA ILE A 250 -0.43 -10.18 -1.65
C ILE A 250 -1.77 -9.61 -1.17
N ALA A 251 -2.36 -10.20 -0.13
CA ALA A 251 -3.63 -9.72 0.42
C ALA A 251 -3.50 -8.29 0.94
N LEU A 252 -2.42 -7.97 1.66
CA LEU A 252 -2.18 -6.61 2.13
C LEU A 252 -1.95 -5.64 0.96
N ALA A 253 -1.11 -6.01 -0.01
CA ALA A 253 -0.83 -5.16 -1.17
C ALA A 253 -2.09 -4.87 -2.00
N ALA A 254 -2.92 -5.88 -2.25
CA ALA A 254 -4.17 -5.72 -2.97
C ALA A 254 -5.19 -4.87 -2.20
N GLY A 255 -5.24 -5.00 -0.86
CA GLY A 255 -6.12 -4.18 -0.03
C GLY A 255 -5.69 -2.72 0.10
N ILE A 256 -4.38 -2.46 0.20
CA ILE A 256 -3.85 -1.09 0.16
C ILE A 256 -4.09 -0.48 -1.22
N LEU A 257 -3.79 -1.22 -2.30
CA LEU A 257 -4.02 -0.77 -3.66
C LEU A 257 -5.48 -0.39 -3.91
N SER A 258 -6.44 -1.21 -3.45
CA SER A 258 -7.86 -0.89 -3.65
C SER A 258 -8.30 0.33 -2.84
N VAL A 259 -7.85 0.48 -1.59
CA VAL A 259 -8.13 1.69 -0.80
C VAL A 259 -7.52 2.94 -1.44
N ASP A 260 -6.27 2.87 -1.89
CA ASP A 260 -5.58 4.01 -2.49
C ASP A 260 -6.26 4.42 -3.81
N ILE A 261 -6.67 3.45 -4.64
CA ILE A 261 -7.44 3.73 -5.86
C ILE A 261 -8.81 4.34 -5.53
N LEU A 262 -9.56 3.75 -4.59
CA LEU A 262 -10.91 4.22 -4.24
C LEU A 262 -10.88 5.58 -3.55
N GLY A 263 -9.91 5.82 -2.67
CA GLY A 263 -9.73 7.08 -1.95
C GLY A 263 -9.09 8.19 -2.78
N SER A 264 -8.56 7.87 -3.98
CA SER A 264 -7.95 8.87 -4.85
C SER A 264 -8.95 9.82 -5.51
N MET A 265 -10.21 9.40 -5.62
CA MET A 265 -11.28 10.19 -6.20
C MET A 265 -12.47 10.30 -5.25
N PRO A 266 -13.15 11.45 -5.17
CA PRO A 266 -14.39 11.55 -4.42
C PRO A 266 -15.44 10.65 -5.07
N MET A 267 -15.98 9.72 -4.28
CA MET A 267 -17.08 8.87 -4.72
C MET A 267 -18.37 9.71 -4.76
N THR A 268 -19.07 9.66 -5.90
CA THR A 268 -20.33 10.39 -6.07
C THR A 268 -21.36 9.50 -6.75
N THR A 269 -22.60 9.59 -6.29
CA THR A 269 -23.77 9.00 -6.96
C THR A 269 -24.37 9.93 -8.01
N ASN A 270 -23.92 11.19 -8.05
CA ASN A 270 -24.40 12.19 -9.00
C ASN A 270 -23.61 12.11 -10.31
N ILE A 271 -24.24 11.51 -11.33
CA ILE A 271 -23.66 11.28 -12.66
C ILE A 271 -23.42 12.60 -13.42
N SER A 272 -24.08 13.69 -13.02
CA SER A 272 -23.95 15.00 -13.68
C SER A 272 -22.68 15.77 -13.28
N VAL A 273 -21.91 15.27 -12.31
CA VAL A 273 -20.67 15.93 -11.89
C VAL A 273 -19.55 15.64 -12.89
N TRP A 274 -18.75 16.64 -13.21
CA TRP A 274 -17.73 16.59 -14.27
C TRP A 274 -16.67 15.48 -14.11
N TYR A 275 -16.41 15.01 -12.87
CA TYR A 275 -15.48 13.91 -12.58
C TYR A 275 -16.17 12.54 -12.42
N ALA A 276 -17.50 12.44 -12.59
CA ALA A 276 -18.26 11.22 -12.35
C ALA A 276 -17.79 10.04 -13.23
N SER A 277 -17.39 10.30 -14.48
CA SER A 277 -16.84 9.30 -15.39
C SER A 277 -15.55 8.66 -14.86
N SER A 278 -14.71 9.46 -14.20
CA SER A 278 -13.43 9.00 -13.65
C SER A 278 -13.65 8.20 -12.36
N SER A 279 -14.55 8.64 -11.48
CA SER A 279 -14.96 7.87 -10.28
C SER A 279 -15.60 6.52 -10.66
N MET A 280 -16.39 6.48 -11.74
CA MET A 280 -16.96 5.22 -12.25
C MET A 280 -15.88 4.29 -12.81
N ALA A 281 -14.91 4.83 -13.54
CA ALA A 281 -13.79 4.05 -14.08
C ALA A 281 -12.96 3.41 -12.95
N THR A 282 -12.68 4.13 -11.87
CA THR A 282 -11.97 3.57 -10.70
C THR A 282 -12.74 2.42 -10.05
N LEU A 283 -14.06 2.56 -9.90
CA LEU A 283 -14.90 1.48 -9.38
C LEU A 283 -14.92 0.26 -10.31
N LEU A 284 -15.02 0.49 -11.62
CA LEU A 284 -15.00 -0.58 -12.61
C LEU A 284 -13.67 -1.33 -12.63
N ILE A 285 -12.53 -0.65 -12.42
CA ILE A 285 -11.21 -1.31 -12.33
C ILE A 285 -11.18 -2.25 -11.12
N VAL A 286 -11.60 -1.78 -9.95
CA VAL A 286 -11.63 -2.60 -8.72
C VAL A 286 -12.61 -3.77 -8.88
N LEU A 287 -13.78 -3.53 -9.48
CA LEU A 287 -14.79 -4.56 -9.74
C LEU A 287 -14.29 -5.60 -10.75
N ALA A 288 -13.63 -5.17 -11.82
CA ALA A 288 -13.04 -6.06 -12.81
C ALA A 288 -11.96 -6.95 -12.19
N LEU A 289 -11.11 -6.38 -11.32
CA LEU A 289 -10.13 -7.14 -10.54
C LEU A 289 -10.81 -8.13 -9.60
N ALA A 290 -11.90 -7.75 -8.94
CA ALA A 290 -12.67 -8.63 -8.06
C ALA A 290 -13.30 -9.80 -8.84
N ILE A 291 -13.95 -9.53 -9.97
CA ILE A 291 -14.56 -10.55 -10.84
C ILE A 291 -13.49 -11.49 -11.38
N TRP A 292 -12.38 -10.94 -11.90
CA TRP A 292 -11.27 -11.74 -12.41
C TRP A 292 -10.65 -12.62 -11.32
N SER A 293 -10.45 -12.07 -10.13
CA SER A 293 -9.89 -12.80 -8.99
C SER A 293 -10.84 -13.89 -8.51
N PHE A 294 -12.14 -13.60 -8.43
CA PHE A 294 -13.16 -14.58 -8.07
C PHE A 294 -13.23 -15.72 -9.09
N HIS A 295 -13.28 -15.40 -10.38
CA HIS A 295 -13.35 -16.38 -11.46
C HIS A 295 -12.10 -17.28 -11.48
N THR A 296 -10.91 -16.68 -11.32
CA THR A 296 -9.63 -17.41 -11.32
C THR A 296 -9.45 -18.24 -10.05
N ALA A 297 -9.90 -17.75 -8.89
CA ALA A 297 -9.87 -18.50 -7.63
C ALA A 297 -10.80 -19.71 -7.65
N LEU A 298 -11.89 -19.64 -8.42
CA LEU A 298 -12.84 -20.74 -8.58
C LEU A 298 -12.22 -21.94 -9.30
N ALA A 299 -11.28 -21.72 -10.23
CA ALA A 299 -10.46 -22.75 -10.87
C ALA A 299 -11.23 -23.97 -11.41
N GLY A 300 -12.46 -23.77 -11.91
CA GLY A 300 -13.32 -24.85 -12.41
C GLY A 300 -14.10 -25.63 -11.33
N ARG A 301 -14.03 -25.26 -10.05
CA ARG A 301 -14.91 -25.82 -9.01
C ARG A 301 -16.33 -25.26 -9.17
N ARG A 302 -17.34 -26.13 -9.19
CA ARG A 302 -18.75 -25.72 -9.22
C ARG A 302 -19.10 -24.96 -7.94
N LEU A 303 -19.71 -23.78 -8.07
CA LEU A 303 -20.13 -22.89 -6.97
C LEU A 303 -21.17 -23.54 -6.04
N PHE A 304 -22.00 -24.41 -6.60
CA PHE A 304 -22.94 -25.23 -5.87
C PHE A 304 -22.39 -26.65 -5.79
N LYS A 305 -22.04 -27.10 -4.58
CA LYS A 305 -22.03 -28.54 -4.31
C LYS A 305 -23.47 -29.03 -4.47
N GLN A 306 -23.68 -30.10 -5.23
CA GLN A 306 -24.98 -30.75 -5.36
C GLN A 306 -25.55 -31.25 -4.01
N GLU A 307 -24.74 -31.29 -2.94
CA GLU A 307 -25.14 -31.62 -1.57
C GLU A 307 -26.07 -30.58 -0.89
N LEU A 308 -26.36 -29.43 -1.53
CA LEU A 308 -27.31 -28.43 -1.00
C LEU A 308 -28.74 -28.61 -1.52
N PHE A 309 -28.96 -29.58 -2.42
CA PHE A 309 -30.26 -29.93 -3.00
C PHE A 309 -30.59 -31.43 -2.86
N GLU A 310 -29.92 -32.14 -1.95
CA GLU A 310 -30.31 -33.49 -1.49
C GLU A 310 -30.76 -33.45 -0.03
#